data_AF-A0A965N5C5-F1
#
_entry.id   AF-A0A965N5C5-F1
#
_cell.length_a   1.000
_cell.length_b   1.000
_cell.length_c   1.000
_cell.angle_alpha   90.00
_cell.angle_beta   90.00
_cell.angle_gamma   90.00
#
_symmetry.space_group_name_H-M   'P 1'
#
loop_
_entity.id
_entity.type
_entity.pdbx_description
1 polymer ?
#
loop_
_entity_poly.entity_id
_entity_poly.type
_entity_poly.pdbx_seq_one_letter_code
_entity_poly.pdbx_strand_id
1 'polypeptide(L)' 'MAMNVGPASEDGEEQLNNTINTTPLVDVMLVLLIIFLITIPVVTQSIKLELPKERNLPTQTKPENIVIAVNRDGEV' A
#
# COMPACT_ATOMS: atom_id res chain seq x y z
N MET A 1 7.24 51.50 -69.63
CA MET A 1 6.68 50.26 -69.07
C MET A 1 6.45 50.51 -67.58
N ALA A 2 5.19 50.58 -67.16
CA ALA A 2 4.83 50.82 -65.77
C ALA A 2 4.57 49.47 -65.09
N MET A 3 5.36 49.14 -64.07
CA MET A 3 5.02 48.04 -63.17
C MET A 3 4.08 48.57 -62.10
N ASN A 4 2.86 48.05 -62.11
CA ASN A 4 1.87 48.23 -61.07
C ASN A 4 2.12 47.16 -59.99
N VAL A 5 2.69 47.56 -58.86
CA VAL A 5 2.76 46.71 -57.66
C VAL A 5 1.49 46.99 -56.84
N GLY A 6 0.65 45.97 -56.68
CA GLY A 6 -0.49 46.03 -55.76
C GLY A 6 -0.02 46.14 -54.31
N PRO A 7 -0.90 46.56 -53.38
CA PRO A 7 -0.52 46.70 -51.99
C PRO A 7 -0.11 45.31 -51.47
N ALA A 8 1.03 45.25 -50.79
CA ALA A 8 1.39 44.11 -49.98
C ALA A 8 0.27 43.92 -48.95
N SER A 9 -0.41 42.78 -49.01
CA SER A 9 -1.28 42.32 -47.93
C SER A 9 -0.38 41.93 -46.76
N GLU A 10 0.01 42.94 -45.98
CA GLU A 10 0.32 42.76 -44.56
C GLU A 10 -1.00 42.41 -43.84
N ASP A 11 -0.90 41.47 -42.90
CA ASP A 11 -1.89 41.22 -41.82
C ASP A 11 -3.20 40.49 -42.16
N GLY A 12 -3.09 39.26 -42.67
CA GLY A 12 -4.24 38.36 -42.62
C GLY A 12 -3.87 36.91 -42.76
N GLU A 13 -4.19 36.13 -41.72
CA GLU A 13 -4.45 34.68 -41.81
C GLU A 13 -3.27 33.72 -41.54
N GLU A 14 -2.20 34.18 -40.87
CA GLU A 14 -1.49 33.34 -39.89
C GLU A 14 -2.34 33.11 -38.63
N GLN A 15 -3.66 32.92 -38.79
CA GLN A 15 -4.47 32.29 -37.76
C GLN A 15 -4.30 30.78 -37.95
N LEU A 16 -3.05 30.33 -37.75
CA LEU A 16 -2.72 28.94 -37.48
C LEU A 16 -3.76 28.46 -36.48
N ASN A 17 -4.61 27.52 -36.90
CA ASN A 17 -5.75 27.06 -36.14
C ASN A 17 -5.25 26.39 -34.85
N ASN A 18 -4.99 27.20 -33.84
CA ASN A 18 -4.36 26.83 -32.57
C ASN A 18 -5.40 26.34 -31.56
N THR A 19 -6.46 25.72 -32.07
CA THR A 19 -7.48 25.09 -31.24
C THR A 19 -6.95 23.72 -30.85
N ILE A 20 -6.29 23.65 -29.69
CA ILE A 20 -5.88 22.36 -29.13
C ILE A 20 -7.15 21.56 -28.82
N ASN A 21 -7.20 20.30 -29.28
CA ASN A 21 -8.29 19.39 -28.94
C ASN A 21 -8.21 19.07 -27.43
N THR A 22 -8.98 19.80 -26.61
CA THR A 22 -8.98 19.63 -25.15
C THR A 22 -9.72 18.37 -24.70
N THR A 23 -10.72 17.89 -25.45
CA THR A 23 -11.52 16.72 -25.07
C THR A 23 -10.69 15.43 -24.96
N PRO A 24 -9.85 15.07 -25.95
CA PRO A 24 -8.99 13.89 -25.81
C PRO A 24 -7.88 14.09 -24.76
N LEU A 25 -7.43 15.35 -24.56
CA LEU A 25 -6.39 15.67 -23.59
C LEU A 25 -6.89 15.48 -22.15
N VAL A 26 -8.09 15.96 -21.85
CA VAL A 26 -8.72 15.79 -20.54
C VAL A 26 -8.99 14.32 -20.25
N ASP A 27 -9.40 13.52 -21.24
CA ASP A 27 -9.62 12.07 -21.07
C ASP A 27 -8.33 11.35 -20.62
N VAL A 28 -7.21 11.60 -21.30
CA VAL A 28 -5.90 11.04 -20.90
C VAL A 28 -5.51 11.48 -19.49
N MET A 29 -5.74 12.74 -19.13
CA MET A 29 -5.43 13.23 -17.78
C MET A 29 -6.33 12.59 -16.71
N LEU A 30 -7.63 12.43 -16.98
CA LEU A 30 -8.57 11.78 -16.06
C LEU A 30 -8.23 10.30 -15.86
N VAL A 31 -7.85 9.59 -16.92
CA VAL A 31 -7.38 8.19 -16.82
C VAL A 31 -6.17 8.08 -15.89
N LEU A 32 -5.20 8.99 -15.99
CA LEU A 32 -4.03 9.00 -15.09
C LEU A 32 -4.41 9.22 -13.62
N LEU A 33 -5.38 10.10 -13.35
CA LEU A 33 -5.88 10.33 -11.99
C LEU A 33 -6.58 9.10 -11.41
N ILE A 34 -7.38 8.39 -12.21
CA ILE A 34 -8.05 7.16 -11.79
C ILE A 34 -7.03 6.06 -11.45
N ILE A 35 -5.96 5.91 -12.24
CA ILE A 35 -4.88 4.96 -11.96
C ILE A 35 -4.21 5.28 -10.61
N PHE A 36 -3.91 6.55 -10.35
CA PHE A 36 -3.35 6.96 -9.04
C PHE A 36 -4.29 6.66 -7.88
N LEU A 37 -5.59 6.91 -8.05
CA LEU A 37 -6.58 6.64 -6.99
C LEU A 37 -6.68 5.14 -6.68
N ILE A 38 -6.68 4.27 -7.70
CA ILE A 38 -6.85 2.82 -7.55
C ILE A 38 -5.60 2.13 -6.97
N THR A 39 -4.40 2.66 -7.19
CA THR A 39 -3.16 2.04 -6.70
C THR A 39 -2.92 2.25 -5.20
N ILE A 40 -3.47 3.32 -4.60
CA ILE A 40 -3.37 3.61 -3.16
C ILE A 40 -3.94 2.48 -2.26
N PRO A 41 -5.16 1.95 -2.48
CA PRO A 41 -5.75 0.93 -1.59
C PRO A 41 -5.13 -0.47 -1.72
N VAL A 42 -4.27 -0.74 -2.69
CA VAL A 42 -3.80 -2.12 -2.97
C VAL A 42 -2.74 -2.60 -1.96
N VAL A 43 -2.09 -1.69 -1.22
CA VAL A 43 -1.05 -2.06 -0.24
C VAL A 43 -1.66 -2.38 1.12
N THR A 44 -2.43 -3.47 1.22
CA THR A 44 -2.81 -4.06 2.51
C THR A 44 -2.28 -5.49 2.57
N GLN A 45 -1.02 -5.66 2.99
CA GLN A 45 -0.47 -6.96 3.34
C GLN A 45 -0.86 -7.31 4.79
N SER A 46 -2.00 -7.96 4.97
CA SER A 46 -2.35 -8.55 6.26
C SER A 46 -1.57 -9.86 6.45
N ILE A 47 -0.47 -9.82 7.18
CA ILE A 47 0.23 -11.03 7.61
C ILE A 47 -0.58 -11.64 8.76
N LYS A 48 -1.13 -12.84 8.56
CA LYS A 48 -1.81 -13.58 9.62
C LYS A 48 -0.76 -14.07 10.61
N LEU A 49 -0.54 -13.32 11.69
CA LEU A 49 0.31 -13.74 12.80
C LEU A 49 -0.48 -14.68 13.72
N GLU A 50 0.00 -15.91 13.90
CA GLU A 50 -0.51 -16.79 14.95
C GLU A 50 0.39 -16.64 16.19
N LEU A 51 -0.21 -16.18 17.28
CA LEU A 51 0.50 -16.05 18.56
C LEU A 51 0.72 -17.43 19.18
N PRO A 52 1.91 -17.73 19.74
CA PRO A 52 2.15 -18.97 20.44
C PRO A 52 1.21 -19.07 21.63
N LYS A 53 0.57 -20.23 21.79
CA LYS A 53 -0.30 -20.51 22.93
C LYS A 53 0.57 -20.91 24.11
N GLU A 54 0.59 -20.07 25.13
CA GLU A 54 1.19 -20.43 26.41
C GLU A 54 0.45 -21.62 27.02
N ARG A 55 1.21 -22.62 27.43
CA ARG A 55 0.68 -23.84 28.03
C ARG A 55 0.96 -23.74 29.52
N ASN A 56 -0.04 -23.31 30.29
CA ASN A 56 -0.01 -23.33 31.75
C ASN A 56 0.09 -24.79 32.21
N LEU A 57 1.31 -25.30 32.38
CA LEU A 57 1.54 -26.54 33.10
C LEU A 57 1.48 -26.19 34.59
N PRO A 58 0.51 -26.71 35.35
CA PRO A 58 0.54 -26.59 36.80
C PRO A 58 1.89 -27.12 37.28
N THR A 59 2.61 -26.33 38.07
CA THR A 59 3.77 -26.81 38.80
C THR A 59 3.29 -27.92 39.72
N GLN A 60 3.55 -29.17 39.32
CA GLN A 60 3.37 -30.32 40.20
C GLN A 60 4.38 -30.14 41.33
N THR A 61 3.89 -29.85 42.53
CA THR A 61 4.69 -29.90 43.75
C THR A 61 5.26 -31.32 43.84
N LYS A 62 6.59 -31.43 43.70
CA LYS A 62 7.27 -32.69 44.02
C LYS A 62 6.96 -33.00 45.47
N PRO A 63 6.63 -34.26 45.83
CA PRO A 63 6.44 -34.62 47.22
C PRO A 63 7.65 -34.14 48.03
N GLU A 64 7.39 -33.40 49.09
CA GLU A 64 8.42 -33.00 50.05
C GLU A 64 9.12 -34.27 50.56
N ASN A 65 10.43 -34.19 50.82
CA ASN A 65 11.23 -35.34 51.21
C ASN A 65 10.53 -36.17 52.30
N ILE A 66 10.16 -37.41 51.97
CA ILE A 66 9.54 -38.32 52.92
C ILE A 66 10.64 -38.84 53.84
N VAL A 67 10.63 -38.39 55.10
CA VAL A 67 11.52 -38.90 56.14
C VAL A 67 10.88 -40.14 56.75
N ILE A 68 11.46 -41.30 56.45
CA ILE A 68 11.08 -42.59 57.04
C ILE A 68 12.13 -42.91 58.10
N ALA A 69 11.70 -43.08 59.35
CA ALA A 69 12.57 -43.46 60.46
C ALA A 69 12.07 -44.77 61.06
N VAL A 70 12.96 -45.73 61.28
CA VAL A 70 12.60 -47.02 61.87
C VAL A 70 13.26 -47.11 63.24
N ASN A 71 12.48 -47.40 64.28
CA ASN A 71 13.02 -47.60 65.62
C ASN A 71 13.66 -48.99 65.77
N ARG A 72 14.40 -49.23 66.86
CA ARG A 72 15.10 -50.52 67.09
C ARG A 72 14.14 -51.69 67.28
N ASP A 73 12.87 -51.40 67.56
CA ASP A 73 11.78 -52.36 67.75
C ASP A 73 11.09 -52.71 66.41
N GLY A 74 11.51 -52.08 65.31
CA GLY A 74 11.04 -52.38 63.95
C GLY A 74 9.77 -51.64 63.54
N GLU A 75 9.35 -50.64 64.31
CA GLU A 75 8.21 -49.78 63.99
C GLU A 75 8.68 -48.61 63.10
N VAL A 76 7.86 -48.26 62.11
CA VAL A 76 8.11 -47.26 61.06
C VAL A 76 7.34 -45.98 61.35
#